data_AF-A0A2G8KZT0-F1
#
_entry.id   AF-A0A2G8KZT0-F1
#
_cell.length_a   1.000
_cell.length_b   1.000
_cell.length_c   1.000
_cell.angle_alpha   90.00
_cell.angle_beta   90.00
_cell.angle_gamma   90.00
#
_symmetry.space_group_name_H-M   'P 1'
#
loop_
_entity.id
_entity.type
_entity.pdbx_description
1 polymer ?
#
loop_
_entity_poly.entity_id
_entity_poly.type
_entity_poly.pdbx_seq_one_letter_code
_entity_poly.pdbx_strand_id
1 'polypeptide(L)'
;MGNSCRCEANRLAKLNQQLRGVRLGNFRYVDKQLNLGELSGNHFEIVLRDVVGSQPEMEKALISLKEKGFINYFGMQRFGNTSVPTHHIGRAVLKNQWEEAINLILLPRPGDDSEWRRHWKETKNAKSTLEKMPFNKRLSLEQQVLKSLTLTGNNFCQAFASIPRNARMLYLHSYQSMVWNTVASKRIPKWGVFRKHRRPGHQKEYKQVAFTPVFLCDHPVLQKYNTSWICPEKVEDETLHKYSFDDIVLPLPGHSVHYPDNEETIFLPGAYRKLVVKPSDVSWSFMKYDDVTKKLIQSDMDRMDGIPEPVPEEDGCKLALKLSFSLPTSAYATMALRELLRTETSASHHAAMTLQSRYNEQAVADA
;
A
#
# COMPACT_ATOMS: atom_id res chain seq x y z
N MET A 1 24.32 23.28 -0.51
CA MET A 1 25.14 22.47 0.42
C MET A 1 24.21 21.55 1.18
N GLY A 2 24.13 20.28 0.79
CA GLY A 2 23.22 19.30 1.42
C GLY A 2 23.74 18.91 2.80
N ASN A 3 22.84 18.80 3.78
CA ASN A 3 23.15 18.31 5.12
C ASN A 3 23.65 16.85 5.04
N SER A 4 24.96 16.65 4.85
CA SER A 4 25.58 15.34 4.97
C SER A 4 25.42 14.87 6.42
N CYS A 5 24.70 13.78 6.67
CA CYS A 5 24.65 13.15 7.98
C CYS A 5 26.04 12.56 8.29
N ARG A 6 26.87 13.34 8.97
CA ARG A 6 28.21 12.90 9.41
C ARG A 6 28.07 12.13 10.72
N CYS A 7 27.71 10.85 10.62
CA CYS A 7 27.64 9.97 11.77
C CYS A 7 28.66 8.83 11.62
N GLU A 8 29.38 8.52 12.70
CA GLU A 8 30.30 7.40 12.73
C GLU A 8 29.55 6.08 12.87
N ALA A 9 29.94 5.06 12.10
CA ALA A 9 29.35 3.72 12.16
C ALA A 9 29.41 3.15 13.60
N ASN A 10 30.51 3.36 14.31
CA ASN A 10 30.68 2.92 15.70
C ASN A 10 29.66 3.55 16.66
N ARG A 11 29.29 4.82 16.42
CA ARG A 11 28.29 5.51 17.24
C ARG A 11 26.89 4.93 17.01
N LEU A 12 26.56 4.58 15.77
CA LEU A 12 25.31 3.89 15.43
C LEU A 12 25.29 2.46 15.98
N ALA A 13 26.39 1.71 15.85
CA ALA A 13 26.49 0.34 16.35
C ALA A 13 26.26 0.25 17.87
N LYS A 14 26.77 1.20 18.65
CA LYS A 14 26.56 1.27 20.11
C LYS A 14 25.08 1.37 20.50
N LEU A 15 24.23 1.97 19.65
CA LEU A 15 22.79 2.07 19.92
C LEU A 15 22.10 0.70 19.94
N ASN A 16 22.67 -0.34 19.32
CA ASN A 16 22.10 -1.70 19.36
C ASN A 16 21.93 -2.24 20.79
N GLN A 17 22.71 -1.74 21.76
CA GLN A 17 22.58 -2.12 23.17
C GLN A 17 21.32 -1.54 23.85
N GLN A 18 20.78 -0.45 23.30
CA GLN A 18 19.61 0.27 23.85
C GLN A 18 18.35 0.05 23.03
N LEU A 19 18.50 -0.27 21.73
CA LEU A 19 17.39 -0.48 20.81
C LEU A 19 16.77 -1.87 20.99
N ARG A 20 15.48 -1.91 21.34
CA ARG A 20 14.68 -3.13 21.40
C ARG A 20 13.95 -3.33 20.07
N GLY A 21 14.04 -4.54 19.50
CA GLY A 21 13.38 -4.88 18.23
C GLY A 21 13.96 -4.20 16.99
N VAL A 22 15.07 -3.49 17.11
CA VAL A 22 15.77 -2.82 16.01
C VAL A 22 17.26 -3.15 16.09
N ARG A 23 17.87 -3.41 14.92
CA ARG A 23 19.32 -3.55 14.77
C ARG A 23 19.80 -2.65 13.66
N LEU A 24 20.95 -2.06 13.89
CA LEU A 24 21.70 -1.25 12.94
C LEU A 24 22.97 -2.01 12.57
N GLY A 25 23.18 -2.24 11.28
CA GLY A 25 24.31 -3.01 10.75
C GLY A 25 24.61 -2.63 9.31
N ASN A 26 25.54 -3.37 8.69
CA ASN A 26 25.89 -3.24 7.26
C ASN A 26 26.28 -1.80 6.86
N PHE A 27 26.97 -1.08 7.76
CA PHE A 27 27.32 0.32 7.55
C PHE A 27 28.31 0.49 6.40
N ARG A 28 28.03 1.46 5.52
CA ARG A 28 28.93 1.88 4.44
C ARG A 28 28.84 3.39 4.25
N TYR A 29 29.99 4.04 4.14
CA TYR A 29 30.07 5.44 3.76
C TYR A 29 29.89 5.58 2.25
N VAL A 30 29.01 6.48 1.83
CA VAL A 30 28.67 6.73 0.43
C VAL A 30 28.53 8.23 0.18
N ASP A 31 28.91 8.67 -1.03
CA ASP A 31 28.89 10.09 -1.39
C ASP A 31 27.47 10.60 -1.73
N LYS A 32 26.59 9.69 -2.16
CA LYS A 32 25.20 10.00 -2.51
C LYS A 32 24.26 9.52 -1.41
N GLN A 33 23.40 10.42 -0.96
CA GLN A 33 22.32 10.06 -0.03
C GLN A 33 21.26 9.21 -0.75
N LEU A 34 20.57 8.37 0.02
CA LEU A 34 19.40 7.66 -0.45
C LEU A 34 18.20 8.61 -0.54
N ASN A 35 17.46 8.55 -1.63
CA ASN A 35 16.23 9.31 -1.83
C ASN A 35 15.01 8.39 -1.92
N LEU A 36 13.84 8.92 -1.53
CA LEU A 36 12.58 8.21 -1.69
C LEU A 36 12.32 7.91 -3.17
N GLY A 37 12.07 6.63 -3.48
CA GLY A 37 11.81 6.16 -4.84
C GLY A 37 13.02 5.51 -5.53
N GLU A 38 14.21 5.50 -4.92
CA GLU A 38 15.40 4.87 -5.50
C GLU A 38 15.43 3.33 -5.37
N LEU A 39 14.60 2.75 -4.50
CA LEU A 39 14.47 1.30 -4.42
C LEU A 39 13.88 0.74 -5.73
N SER A 40 14.30 -0.45 -6.13
CA SER A 40 13.70 -1.16 -7.28
C SER A 40 12.46 -1.97 -6.87
N GLY A 41 12.39 -2.40 -5.61
CA GLY A 41 11.35 -3.29 -5.12
C GLY A 41 11.63 -3.76 -3.69
N ASN A 42 10.84 -4.74 -3.25
CA ASN A 42 11.02 -5.43 -1.98
C ASN A 42 10.90 -6.94 -2.19
N HIS A 43 11.73 -7.70 -1.48
CA HIS A 43 11.60 -9.15 -1.37
C HIS A 43 10.72 -9.48 -0.15
N PHE A 44 9.81 -10.44 -0.33
CA PHE A 44 8.88 -10.87 0.69
C PHE A 44 9.07 -12.36 0.95
N GLU A 45 9.17 -12.72 2.22
CA GLU A 45 8.98 -14.09 2.69
C GLU A 45 7.77 -14.09 3.64
N ILE A 46 6.76 -14.87 3.28
CA ILE A 46 5.46 -14.89 3.94
C ILE A 46 5.10 -16.33 4.27
N VAL A 47 4.67 -16.57 5.51
CA VAL A 47 4.08 -17.86 5.90
C VAL A 47 2.59 -17.69 6.07
N LEU A 48 1.81 -18.40 5.24
CA LEU A 48 0.38 -18.58 5.41
C LEU A 48 0.17 -19.81 6.28
N ARG A 49 -0.40 -19.62 7.47
CA ARG A 49 -0.71 -20.68 8.42
C ARG A 49 -2.08 -21.27 8.16
N ASP A 50 -2.26 -22.51 8.60
CA ASP A 50 -3.53 -23.22 8.58
C ASP A 50 -4.19 -23.20 7.19
N VAL A 51 -3.39 -23.51 6.16
CA VAL A 51 -3.90 -23.54 4.79
C VAL A 51 -4.73 -24.79 4.56
N VAL A 52 -5.94 -24.60 4.06
CA VAL A 52 -6.91 -25.66 3.80
C VAL A 52 -7.03 -25.88 2.30
N GLY A 53 -7.02 -27.15 1.87
CA GLY A 53 -7.16 -27.56 0.48
C GLY A 53 -6.08 -28.54 0.05
N SER A 54 -6.21 -29.06 -1.17
CA SER A 54 -5.21 -29.98 -1.72
C SER A 54 -3.96 -29.23 -2.19
N GLN A 55 -2.77 -29.79 -1.96
CA GLN A 55 -1.52 -29.19 -2.46
C GLN A 55 -1.54 -28.93 -3.98
N PRO A 56 -2.06 -29.84 -4.84
CA PRO A 56 -2.15 -29.58 -6.28
C PRO A 56 -2.99 -28.36 -6.66
N GLU A 57 -4.10 -28.09 -5.96
CA GLU A 57 -4.91 -26.90 -6.19
C GLU A 57 -4.18 -25.62 -5.78
N MET A 58 -3.50 -25.64 -4.63
CA MET A 58 -2.68 -24.53 -4.15
C MET A 58 -1.53 -24.23 -5.11
N GLU A 59 -0.84 -25.27 -5.59
CA GLU A 59 0.23 -25.16 -6.58
C GLU A 59 -0.26 -24.54 -7.89
N LYS A 60 -1.45 -24.92 -8.37
CA LYS A 60 -2.06 -24.30 -9.55
C LYS A 60 -2.28 -22.80 -9.36
N ALA A 61 -2.71 -22.38 -8.18
CA ALA A 61 -2.90 -20.96 -7.86
C ALA A 61 -1.55 -20.21 -7.76
N LEU A 62 -0.53 -20.85 -7.17
CA LEU A 62 0.84 -20.33 -7.08
C LEU A 62 1.51 -20.18 -8.45
N ILE A 63 1.35 -21.18 -9.32
CA ILE A 63 1.80 -21.13 -10.72
C ILE A 63 1.07 -20.00 -11.45
N SER A 64 -0.25 -19.86 -11.27
CA SER A 64 -1.00 -18.75 -11.88
C SER A 64 -0.48 -17.39 -11.41
N LEU A 65 -0.19 -17.22 -10.12
CA LEU A 65 0.40 -15.97 -9.59
C LEU A 65 1.78 -15.71 -10.18
N LYS A 66 2.63 -16.75 -10.30
CA LYS A 66 3.97 -16.67 -10.88
C LYS A 66 3.95 -16.32 -12.37
N GLU A 67 3.03 -16.89 -13.14
CA GLU A 67 2.99 -16.73 -14.60
C GLU A 67 2.22 -15.49 -15.04
N LYS A 68 1.06 -15.25 -14.41
CA LYS A 68 0.08 -14.23 -14.82
C LYS A 68 0.07 -13.01 -13.92
N GLY A 69 0.68 -13.09 -12.74
CA GLY A 69 0.70 -11.99 -11.78
C GLY A 69 -0.65 -11.74 -11.11
N PHE A 70 -0.84 -10.51 -10.65
CA PHE A 70 -2.05 -10.05 -9.96
C PHE A 70 -2.38 -8.61 -10.35
N ILE A 71 -3.64 -8.21 -10.15
CA ILE A 71 -4.08 -6.84 -10.39
C ILE A 71 -3.44 -5.92 -9.35
N ASN A 72 -2.77 -4.86 -9.81
CA ASN A 72 -1.98 -3.97 -8.99
C ASN A 72 -2.82 -2.95 -8.21
N TYR A 73 -3.86 -3.41 -7.51
CA TYR A 73 -4.69 -2.57 -6.65
C TYR A 73 -3.87 -1.87 -5.57
N PHE A 74 -4.34 -0.70 -5.14
CA PHE A 74 -3.91 -0.14 -3.87
C PHE A 74 -4.53 -0.95 -2.74
N GLY A 75 -3.69 -1.53 -1.88
CA GLY A 75 -4.15 -2.32 -0.73
C GLY A 75 -4.79 -1.47 0.37
N MET A 76 -5.52 -2.11 1.29
CA MET A 76 -6.28 -1.44 2.35
C MET A 76 -5.46 -0.47 3.20
N GLN A 77 -4.18 -0.77 3.43
CA GLN A 77 -3.24 0.11 4.14
C GLN A 77 -3.13 1.52 3.52
N ARG A 78 -3.34 1.65 2.20
CA ARG A 78 -3.34 2.95 1.50
C ARG A 78 -4.51 3.84 1.92
N PHE A 79 -5.61 3.25 2.35
CA PHE A 79 -6.83 3.93 2.78
C PHE A 79 -6.89 4.14 4.30
N GLY A 80 -5.79 3.83 5.01
CA GLY A 80 -5.69 3.86 6.45
C GLY A 80 -6.19 2.57 7.11
N ASN A 81 -5.66 2.26 8.29
CA ASN A 81 -6.05 1.10 9.09
C ASN A 81 -7.18 1.40 10.08
N THR A 82 -7.79 2.58 9.96
CA THR A 82 -8.82 3.06 10.89
C THR A 82 -10.18 3.03 10.24
N SER A 83 -11.24 2.99 11.05
CA SER A 83 -12.63 2.94 10.61
C SER A 83 -13.10 4.14 9.77
N VAL A 84 -12.39 5.28 9.81
CA VAL A 84 -12.58 6.38 8.86
C VAL A 84 -11.60 6.21 7.69
N PRO A 85 -12.08 5.94 6.47
CA PRO A 85 -11.21 5.81 5.30
C PRO A 85 -10.58 7.14 4.91
N THR A 86 -9.27 7.16 4.71
CA THR A 86 -8.51 8.39 4.41
C THR A 86 -8.95 9.08 3.11
N HIS A 87 -9.50 8.31 2.16
CA HIS A 87 -9.96 8.83 0.88
C HIS A 87 -11.24 9.68 1.00
N HIS A 88 -12.02 9.53 2.08
CA HIS A 88 -13.14 10.44 2.36
C HIS A 88 -12.64 11.85 2.68
N ILE A 89 -11.56 11.98 3.43
CA ILE A 89 -10.91 13.27 3.72
C ILE A 89 -10.40 13.87 2.41
N GLY A 90 -9.73 13.08 1.57
CA GLY A 90 -9.28 13.52 0.25
C GLY A 90 -10.40 14.03 -0.65
N ARG A 91 -11.53 13.33 -0.68
CA ARG A 91 -12.74 13.74 -1.40
C ARG A 91 -13.27 15.08 -0.91
N ALA A 92 -13.42 15.25 0.40
CA ALA A 92 -13.93 16.49 1.00
C ALA A 92 -13.02 17.68 0.67
N VAL A 93 -11.69 17.48 0.76
CA VAL A 93 -10.69 18.51 0.39
C VAL A 93 -10.82 18.91 -1.08
N LEU A 94 -10.93 17.95 -2.01
CA LEU A 94 -11.09 18.23 -3.44
C LEU A 94 -12.38 18.98 -3.78
N LYS A 95 -13.42 18.81 -2.95
CA LYS A 95 -14.70 19.53 -3.07
C LYS A 95 -14.72 20.86 -2.32
N ASN A 96 -13.59 21.32 -1.75
CA ASN A 96 -13.51 22.48 -0.87
C ASN A 96 -14.43 22.40 0.37
N GLN A 97 -14.82 21.19 0.78
CA GLN A 97 -15.63 20.93 1.97
C GLN A 97 -14.72 20.85 3.21
N TRP A 98 -14.12 21.98 3.59
CA TRP A 98 -13.08 22.05 4.62
C TRP A 98 -13.57 21.60 6.00
N GLU A 99 -14.79 21.98 6.38
CA GLU A 99 -15.38 21.55 7.66
C GLU A 99 -15.58 20.03 7.70
N GLU A 100 -16.07 19.42 6.62
CA GLU A 100 -16.21 17.96 6.51
C GLU A 100 -14.83 17.28 6.63
N ALA A 101 -13.82 17.80 5.94
CA ALA A 101 -12.46 17.26 6.00
C ALA A 101 -11.89 17.28 7.43
N ILE A 102 -12.07 18.38 8.17
CA ILE A 102 -11.63 18.52 9.55
C ILE A 102 -12.44 17.61 10.50
N ASN A 103 -13.75 17.54 10.31
CA ASN A 103 -14.60 16.66 11.10
C ASN A 103 -14.26 15.17 10.89
N LEU A 104 -13.94 14.75 9.67
CA LEU A 104 -13.45 13.38 9.41
C LEU A 104 -12.13 13.07 10.16
N ILE A 105 -11.33 14.08 10.48
CA ILE A 105 -10.10 13.94 11.28
C ILE A 105 -10.43 13.88 12.79
N LEU A 106 -11.36 14.72 13.26
CA LEU A 106 -11.58 14.96 14.69
C LEU A 106 -12.74 14.17 15.32
N LEU A 107 -13.77 13.80 14.56
CA LEU A 107 -14.96 13.14 15.11
C LEU A 107 -14.68 11.74 15.68
N PRO A 108 -15.50 11.29 16.66
CA PRO A 108 -15.44 9.93 17.18
C PRO A 108 -15.58 8.90 16.06
N ARG A 109 -14.90 7.77 16.25
CA ARG A 109 -14.89 6.65 15.30
C ARG A 109 -15.61 5.44 15.93
N PRO A 110 -16.08 4.47 15.15
CA PRO A 110 -16.59 3.22 15.71
C PRO A 110 -15.59 2.59 16.69
N GLY A 111 -16.01 2.36 17.94
CA GLY A 111 -15.17 1.86 19.04
C GLY A 111 -14.28 2.90 19.73
N ASP A 112 -14.46 4.19 19.44
CA ASP A 112 -13.71 5.28 20.08
C ASP A 112 -14.51 5.95 21.20
N ASP A 113 -14.15 5.65 22.45
CA ASP A 113 -14.78 6.23 23.65
C ASP A 113 -14.11 7.53 24.13
N SER A 114 -13.17 8.08 23.33
CA SER A 114 -12.42 9.29 23.67
C SER A 114 -13.32 10.47 24.05
N GLU A 115 -13.16 10.96 25.28
CA GLU A 115 -13.90 12.12 25.80
C GLU A 115 -13.72 13.36 24.91
N TRP A 116 -12.47 13.66 24.50
CA TRP A 116 -12.18 14.85 23.68
C TRP A 116 -12.86 14.83 22.31
N ARG A 117 -13.00 13.67 21.66
CA ARG A 117 -13.70 13.59 20.37
C ARG A 117 -15.20 13.77 20.53
N ARG A 118 -15.80 13.23 21.59
CA ARG A 118 -17.21 13.46 21.93
C ARG A 118 -17.46 14.94 22.21
N HIS A 119 -16.59 15.56 23.00
CA HIS A 119 -16.63 16.99 23.28
C HIS A 119 -16.53 17.84 22.01
N TRP A 120 -15.65 17.50 21.06
CA TRP A 120 -15.60 18.18 19.76
C TRP A 120 -16.91 18.03 18.98
N LYS A 121 -17.48 16.82 18.93
CA LYS A 121 -18.73 16.53 18.24
C LYS A 121 -19.89 17.37 18.77
N GLU A 122 -19.97 17.55 20.08
CA GLU A 122 -21.06 18.27 20.74
C GLU A 122 -20.88 19.79 20.70
N THR A 123 -19.66 20.28 20.93
CA THR A 123 -19.42 21.71 21.16
C THR A 123 -18.78 22.44 19.98
N LYS A 124 -18.07 21.71 19.10
CA LYS A 124 -17.17 22.26 18.07
C LYS A 124 -16.19 23.33 18.61
N ASN A 125 -15.89 23.29 19.90
CA ASN A 125 -15.03 24.27 20.55
C ASN A 125 -13.61 23.71 20.67
N ALA A 126 -12.70 24.23 19.84
CA ALA A 126 -11.33 23.69 19.74
C ALA A 126 -10.52 23.85 21.04
N LYS A 127 -10.69 24.98 21.75
CA LYS A 127 -9.95 25.27 22.99
C LYS A 127 -10.29 24.27 24.10
N SER A 128 -11.57 24.13 24.41
CA SER A 128 -12.03 23.16 25.43
C SER A 128 -11.81 21.70 25.01
N THR A 129 -11.82 21.40 23.70
CA THR A 129 -11.45 20.08 23.19
C THR A 129 -9.97 19.75 23.48
N LEU A 130 -9.07 20.71 23.30
CA LEU A 130 -7.63 20.53 23.57
C LEU A 130 -7.35 20.24 25.05
N GLU A 131 -8.10 20.87 25.95
CA GLU A 131 -7.98 20.66 27.40
C GLU A 131 -8.32 19.23 27.80
N LYS A 132 -9.22 18.56 27.05
CA LYS A 132 -9.63 17.17 27.27
C LYS A 132 -8.74 16.14 26.55
N MET A 133 -7.78 16.59 25.74
CA MET A 133 -6.98 15.71 24.90
C MET A 133 -5.85 15.03 25.71
N PRO A 134 -5.67 13.69 25.60
CA PRO A 134 -4.70 12.98 26.42
C PRO A 134 -3.24 13.32 26.05
N PHE A 135 -2.34 13.19 27.04
CA PHE A 135 -0.93 13.58 26.91
C PHE A 135 -0.20 12.87 25.75
N ASN A 136 -0.49 11.58 25.54
CA ASN A 136 0.10 10.77 24.47
C ASN A 136 -0.28 11.22 23.04
N LYS A 137 -1.17 12.21 22.89
CA LYS A 137 -1.57 12.79 21.60
C LYS A 137 -1.00 14.19 21.35
N ARG A 138 -0.10 14.69 22.20
CA ARG A 138 0.49 16.04 22.10
C ARG A 138 1.35 16.31 20.85
N LEU A 139 1.59 15.30 20.02
CA LEU A 139 2.30 15.41 18.75
C LEU A 139 1.47 14.86 17.58
N SER A 140 0.16 14.67 17.77
CA SER A 140 -0.72 14.13 16.75
C SER A 140 -1.23 15.21 15.80
N LEU A 141 -1.65 14.77 14.61
CA LEU A 141 -2.26 15.64 13.60
C LEU A 141 -3.53 16.31 14.14
N GLU A 142 -4.31 15.60 14.94
CA GLU A 142 -5.54 16.14 15.53
C GLU A 142 -5.26 17.29 16.49
N GLN A 143 -4.19 17.21 17.30
CA GLN A 143 -3.82 18.31 18.18
C GLN A 143 -3.38 19.54 17.37
N GLN A 144 -2.59 19.34 16.33
CA GLN A 144 -2.12 20.40 15.45
C GLN A 144 -3.28 21.15 14.79
N VAL A 145 -4.26 20.38 14.28
CA VAL A 145 -5.50 20.93 13.71
C VAL A 145 -6.27 21.74 14.75
N LEU A 146 -6.50 21.18 15.95
CA LEU A 146 -7.23 21.86 17.02
C LEU A 146 -6.54 23.15 17.47
N LYS A 147 -5.20 23.15 17.63
CA LYS A 147 -4.42 24.35 17.94
C LYS A 147 -4.61 25.43 16.87
N SER A 148 -4.56 25.04 15.60
CA SER A 148 -4.79 25.97 14.49
C SER A 148 -6.21 26.54 14.50
N LEU A 149 -7.23 25.73 14.83
CA LEU A 149 -8.62 26.19 14.93
C LEU A 149 -8.80 27.21 16.06
N THR A 150 -8.15 27.00 17.21
CA THR A 150 -8.17 27.96 18.33
C THR A 150 -7.56 29.31 17.93
N LEU A 151 -6.45 29.31 17.19
CA LEU A 151 -5.76 30.54 16.79
C LEU A 151 -6.49 31.31 15.67
N THR A 152 -7.22 30.61 14.81
CA THR A 152 -7.81 31.19 13.58
C THR A 152 -9.32 31.39 13.67
N GLY A 153 -9.93 31.15 14.83
CA GLY A 153 -11.38 31.32 15.02
C GLY A 153 -12.21 30.34 14.16
N ASN A 154 -11.82 29.05 14.15
CA ASN A 154 -12.46 28.00 13.36
C ASN A 154 -12.34 28.14 11.82
N ASN A 155 -11.27 28.74 11.32
CA ASN A 155 -10.95 28.68 9.89
C ASN A 155 -10.47 27.27 9.51
N PHE A 156 -11.39 26.42 9.02
CA PHE A 156 -11.12 25.02 8.68
C PHE A 156 -10.08 24.85 7.56
N CYS A 157 -10.03 25.78 6.60
CA CYS A 157 -9.04 25.74 5.52
C CYS A 157 -7.62 25.97 6.06
N GLN A 158 -7.44 26.98 6.90
CA GLN A 158 -6.16 27.25 7.59
C GLN A 158 -5.77 26.08 8.51
N ALA A 159 -6.75 25.53 9.25
CA ALA A 159 -6.52 24.38 10.11
C ALA A 159 -6.05 23.15 9.32
N PHE A 160 -6.63 22.88 8.16
CA PHE A 160 -6.15 21.82 7.28
C PHE A 160 -4.75 22.15 6.74
N ALA A 161 -4.50 23.38 6.29
CA ALA A 161 -3.20 23.82 5.78
C ALA A 161 -2.07 23.71 6.81
N SER A 162 -2.41 23.77 8.10
CA SER A 162 -1.44 23.55 9.20
C SER A 162 -0.83 22.15 9.16
N ILE A 163 -1.55 21.14 8.68
CA ILE A 163 -1.07 19.75 8.59
C ILE A 163 0.18 19.67 7.70
N PRO A 164 1.24 18.91 8.08
CA PRO A 164 2.44 18.75 7.27
C PRO A 164 2.11 18.31 5.84
N ARG A 165 2.78 18.91 4.85
CA ARG A 165 2.49 18.70 3.41
C ARG A 165 2.38 17.22 3.05
N ASN A 166 3.31 16.39 3.51
CA ASN A 166 3.31 14.96 3.20
C ASN A 166 2.04 14.25 3.71
N ALA A 167 1.59 14.58 4.93
CA ALA A 167 0.35 14.02 5.49
C ALA A 167 -0.90 14.50 4.74
N ARG A 168 -0.95 15.78 4.32
CA ARG A 168 -2.04 16.28 3.46
C ARG A 168 -2.10 15.54 2.13
N MET A 169 -0.95 15.32 1.49
CA MET A 169 -0.88 14.59 0.23
C MET A 169 -1.35 13.14 0.36
N LEU A 170 -1.19 12.50 1.53
CA LEU A 170 -1.72 11.14 1.74
C LEU A 170 -3.25 11.07 1.57
N TYR A 171 -4.00 12.09 2.00
CA TYR A 171 -5.46 12.12 1.81
C TYR A 171 -5.85 12.27 0.34
N LEU A 172 -5.19 13.18 -0.39
CA LEU A 172 -5.45 13.40 -1.81
C LEU A 172 -5.07 12.17 -2.64
N HIS A 173 -3.89 11.61 -2.38
CA HIS A 173 -3.41 10.43 -3.07
C HIS A 173 -4.25 9.19 -2.76
N SER A 174 -4.82 9.06 -1.54
CA SER A 174 -5.71 7.94 -1.25
C SER A 174 -7.04 8.05 -2.00
N TYR A 175 -7.54 9.26 -2.26
CA TYR A 175 -8.69 9.44 -3.14
C TYR A 175 -8.36 9.07 -4.60
N GLN A 176 -7.22 9.49 -5.14
CA GLN A 176 -6.76 9.03 -6.46
C GLN A 176 -6.66 7.51 -6.54
N SER A 177 -6.10 6.87 -5.50
CA SER A 177 -6.00 5.42 -5.39
C SER A 177 -7.38 4.72 -5.40
N MET A 178 -8.40 5.30 -4.75
CA MET A 178 -9.76 4.75 -4.72
C MET A 178 -10.42 4.82 -6.11
N VAL A 179 -10.26 5.96 -6.79
CA VAL A 179 -10.75 6.13 -8.17
C VAL A 179 -10.05 5.14 -9.10
N TRP A 180 -8.73 5.01 -8.99
CA TRP A 180 -7.94 4.06 -9.79
C TRP A 180 -8.41 2.61 -9.59
N ASN A 181 -8.56 2.16 -8.33
CA ASN A 181 -9.08 0.83 -8.02
C ASN A 181 -10.46 0.61 -8.68
N THR A 182 -11.36 1.59 -8.56
CA THR A 182 -12.71 1.53 -9.16
C THR A 182 -12.66 1.42 -10.69
N VAL A 183 -11.81 2.21 -11.34
CA VAL A 183 -11.63 2.19 -12.79
C VAL A 183 -11.04 0.85 -13.24
N ALA A 184 -9.99 0.35 -12.56
CA ALA A 184 -9.39 -0.95 -12.84
C ALA A 184 -10.42 -2.09 -12.73
N SER A 185 -11.22 -2.11 -11.66
CA SER A 185 -12.27 -3.11 -11.46
C SER A 185 -13.37 -3.06 -12.53
N LYS A 186 -13.72 -1.88 -13.05
CA LYS A 186 -14.67 -1.74 -14.16
C LYS A 186 -14.05 -2.09 -15.52
N ARG A 187 -12.76 -1.83 -15.70
CA ARG A 187 -11.97 -2.01 -16.94
C ARG A 187 -11.76 -3.49 -17.25
N ILE A 188 -11.40 -4.30 -16.27
CA ILE A 188 -10.95 -5.68 -16.48
C ILE A 188 -12.06 -6.58 -17.01
N PRO A 189 -13.29 -6.63 -16.45
CA PRO A 189 -14.36 -7.47 -16.99
C PRO A 189 -14.76 -7.09 -18.42
N LYS A 190 -14.72 -5.79 -18.75
CA LYS A 190 -15.14 -5.27 -20.06
C LYS A 190 -14.17 -5.60 -21.19
N TRP A 191 -12.88 -5.51 -20.93
CA TRP A 191 -11.89 -5.62 -22.00
C TRP A 191 -10.66 -6.48 -21.62
N GLY A 192 -10.75 -7.32 -20.59
CA GLY A 192 -9.63 -8.15 -20.14
C GLY A 192 -8.42 -7.33 -19.72
N VAL A 193 -7.22 -7.89 -19.87
CA VAL A 193 -5.98 -7.09 -19.81
C VAL A 193 -5.83 -6.37 -21.16
N PHE A 194 -5.79 -7.13 -22.26
CA PHE A 194 -5.87 -6.61 -23.64
C PHE A 194 -7.26 -6.69 -24.26
N ARG A 195 -7.60 -5.71 -25.12
CA ARG A 195 -8.86 -5.72 -25.87
C ARG A 195 -8.87 -6.96 -26.78
N LYS A 196 -9.86 -7.84 -26.58
CA LYS A 196 -9.92 -9.10 -27.33
C LYS A 196 -10.33 -8.95 -28.79
N HIS A 197 -11.13 -7.94 -29.19
CA HIS A 197 -11.70 -7.85 -30.54
C HIS A 197 -11.92 -6.41 -31.04
N ARG A 198 -11.67 -6.21 -32.35
CA ARG A 198 -12.10 -5.07 -33.16
C ARG A 198 -13.61 -5.19 -33.39
N ARG A 199 -14.40 -4.15 -33.07
CA ARG A 199 -15.83 -4.14 -33.42
C ARG A 199 -15.94 -3.73 -34.90
N PRO A 200 -16.61 -4.50 -35.77
CA PRO A 200 -16.81 -4.11 -37.16
C PRO A 200 -17.53 -2.75 -37.23
N GLY A 201 -17.04 -1.82 -38.03
CA GLY A 201 -17.71 -0.54 -38.33
C GLY A 201 -17.45 0.64 -37.38
N HIS A 202 -16.57 0.53 -36.38
CA HIS A 202 -16.14 1.68 -35.57
C HIS A 202 -14.79 2.24 -36.07
N GLN A 203 -14.69 3.56 -36.22
CA GLN A 203 -13.45 4.30 -36.50
C GLN A 203 -12.36 3.99 -35.46
N LYS A 204 -11.10 4.34 -35.79
CA LYS A 204 -9.89 4.22 -34.96
C LYS A 204 -10.03 4.98 -33.63
N GLU A 205 -10.83 4.48 -32.70
CA GLU A 205 -10.94 5.03 -31.35
C GLU A 205 -9.88 4.39 -30.45
N TYR A 206 -8.81 5.14 -30.22
CA TYR A 206 -7.77 4.87 -29.23
C TYR A 206 -8.37 4.78 -27.83
N LYS A 207 -8.23 3.63 -27.14
CA LYS A 207 -8.75 3.47 -25.76
C LYS A 207 -7.77 2.82 -24.78
N GLN A 208 -6.50 2.63 -25.16
CA GLN A 208 -5.51 1.98 -24.30
C GLN A 208 -4.18 2.72 -24.31
N VAL A 209 -3.57 2.72 -23.13
CA VAL A 209 -2.28 3.32 -22.86
C VAL A 209 -1.37 2.24 -22.31
N ALA A 210 -0.24 2.01 -22.96
CA ALA A 210 0.80 1.13 -22.44
C ALA A 210 2.06 1.93 -22.12
N PHE A 211 2.88 1.33 -21.26
CA PHE A 211 4.21 1.80 -20.97
C PHE A 211 5.05 1.74 -22.25
N THR A 212 5.63 2.88 -22.65
CA THR A 212 6.78 2.86 -23.55
C THR A 212 7.98 2.46 -22.72
N PRO A 213 8.64 1.31 -22.98
CA PRO A 213 9.85 0.98 -22.28
C PRO A 213 10.89 2.10 -22.42
N VAL A 214 11.68 2.36 -21.36
CA VAL A 214 12.64 3.48 -21.33
C VAL A 214 13.60 3.47 -22.53
N PHE A 215 13.91 2.28 -23.06
CA PHE A 215 14.75 2.09 -24.25
C PHE A 215 14.11 2.50 -25.59
N LEU A 216 12.83 2.88 -25.61
CA LEU A 216 12.13 3.44 -26.78
C LEU A 216 11.83 4.95 -26.60
N CYS A 217 12.31 5.57 -25.51
CA CYS A 217 12.05 6.97 -25.19
C CYS A 217 13.20 7.89 -25.65
N ASP A 218 13.04 8.56 -26.78
CA ASP A 218 13.99 9.54 -27.33
C ASP A 218 13.90 10.94 -26.66
N HIS A 219 13.34 11.05 -25.44
CA HIS A 219 13.15 12.36 -24.80
C HIS A 219 14.37 12.75 -23.92
N PRO A 220 15.16 13.77 -24.31
CA PRO A 220 16.45 14.08 -23.68
C PRO A 220 16.36 14.54 -22.21
N VAL A 221 15.19 15.03 -21.77
CA VAL A 221 14.95 15.39 -20.36
C VAL A 221 14.67 14.16 -19.49
N LEU A 222 14.00 13.13 -20.02
CA LEU A 222 13.63 11.93 -19.27
C LEU A 222 14.81 10.98 -19.09
N GLN A 223 15.81 11.06 -19.96
CA GLN A 223 17.09 10.35 -19.81
C GLN A 223 17.98 10.97 -18.70
N LYS A 224 17.79 12.25 -18.38
CA LYS A 224 18.63 13.02 -17.44
C LYS A 224 18.16 12.93 -15.99
N TYR A 225 16.87 12.66 -15.77
CA TYR A 225 16.29 12.45 -14.46
C TYR A 225 15.98 10.96 -14.32
N ASN A 226 16.52 10.28 -13.30
CA ASN A 226 16.15 8.92 -12.91
C ASN A 226 14.74 8.92 -12.28
N THR A 227 13.80 9.59 -12.91
CA THR A 227 12.45 9.79 -12.45
C THR A 227 11.57 8.89 -13.28
N SER A 228 10.70 8.17 -12.60
CA SER A 228 9.66 7.28 -13.13
C SER A 228 8.58 8.05 -13.91
N TRP A 229 8.96 9.04 -14.72
CA TRP A 229 8.06 9.75 -15.61
C TRP A 229 7.75 8.83 -16.77
N ILE A 230 6.61 8.17 -16.62
CA ILE A 230 6.04 7.28 -17.62
C ILE A 230 5.52 8.15 -18.75
N CYS A 231 6.08 8.00 -19.96
CA CYS A 231 5.46 8.55 -21.16
C CYS A 231 4.46 7.51 -21.70
N PRO A 232 3.15 7.69 -21.43
CA PRO A 232 2.11 6.83 -21.98
C PRO A 232 2.10 6.88 -23.51
N GLU A 233 2.19 5.74 -24.19
CA GLU A 233 1.90 5.68 -25.62
C GLU A 233 0.50 5.11 -25.85
N LYS A 234 -0.21 5.68 -26.83
CA LYS A 234 -1.49 5.13 -27.29
C LYS A 234 -1.20 3.84 -28.06
N VAL A 235 -1.75 2.71 -27.60
CA VAL A 235 -1.55 1.42 -28.28
C VAL A 235 -2.59 1.24 -29.39
N GLU A 236 -2.12 1.08 -30.61
CA GLU A 236 -2.93 0.68 -31.78
C GLU A 236 -2.92 -0.84 -31.97
N ASP A 237 -3.94 -1.39 -32.64
CA ASP A 237 -4.05 -2.82 -32.95
C ASP A 237 -2.81 -3.32 -33.71
N GLU A 238 -2.27 -2.50 -34.62
CA GLU A 238 -1.05 -2.79 -35.38
C GLU A 238 0.20 -2.87 -34.49
N THR A 239 0.25 -2.11 -33.39
CA THR A 239 1.40 -2.05 -32.47
C THR A 239 1.27 -2.95 -31.24
N LEU A 240 0.10 -3.59 -31.06
CA LEU A 240 -0.24 -4.36 -29.87
C LEU A 240 0.77 -5.49 -29.57
N HIS A 241 1.34 -6.09 -30.62
CA HIS A 241 2.34 -7.16 -30.52
C HIS A 241 3.65 -6.74 -29.84
N LYS A 242 3.91 -5.43 -29.71
CA LYS A 242 5.11 -4.90 -29.05
C LYS A 242 4.99 -4.88 -27.52
N TYR A 243 3.78 -5.10 -26.99
CA TYR A 243 3.47 -4.92 -25.57
C TYR A 243 3.06 -6.24 -24.93
N SER A 244 3.50 -6.43 -23.69
CA SER A 244 3.01 -7.50 -22.82
C SER A 244 1.86 -6.99 -21.93
N PHE A 245 1.10 -7.92 -21.36
CA PHE A 245 -0.09 -7.61 -20.58
C PHE A 245 0.22 -6.80 -19.31
N ASP A 246 1.46 -6.91 -18.82
CA ASP A 246 2.02 -6.19 -17.68
C ASP A 246 2.67 -4.84 -18.05
N ASP A 247 2.60 -4.42 -19.32
CA ASP A 247 2.96 -3.06 -19.76
C ASP A 247 1.77 -2.09 -19.72
N ILE A 248 0.55 -2.60 -19.59
CA ILE A 248 -0.65 -1.77 -19.57
C ILE A 248 -0.69 -0.90 -18.31
N VAL A 249 -0.95 0.38 -18.50
CA VAL A 249 -1.08 1.35 -17.41
C VAL A 249 -2.46 1.99 -17.38
N LEU A 250 -2.89 2.42 -16.21
CA LEU A 250 -4.06 3.28 -16.02
C LEU A 250 -3.64 4.58 -15.31
N PRO A 251 -4.23 5.73 -15.69
CA PRO A 251 -3.91 7.00 -15.08
C PRO A 251 -4.48 7.10 -13.66
N LEU A 252 -3.69 7.69 -12.76
CA LEU A 252 -4.15 8.29 -11.52
C LEU A 252 -4.68 9.69 -11.84
N PRO A 253 -5.89 10.03 -11.39
CA PRO A 253 -6.54 11.23 -11.90
C PRO A 253 -5.80 12.53 -11.54
N GLY A 254 -5.65 13.43 -12.52
CA GLY A 254 -4.92 14.70 -12.41
C GLY A 254 -4.87 15.52 -13.70
N HIS A 255 -4.48 16.80 -13.64
CA HIS A 255 -4.37 17.72 -14.78
C HIS A 255 -3.19 17.43 -15.73
N SER A 256 -2.18 16.66 -15.33
CA SER A 256 -1.00 16.33 -16.17
C SER A 256 -1.01 14.90 -16.70
N VAL A 257 -2.16 14.21 -16.68
CA VAL A 257 -2.31 12.88 -17.29
C VAL A 257 -3.21 12.92 -18.52
N HIS A 258 -2.84 12.18 -19.55
CA HIS A 258 -3.72 11.92 -20.69
C HIS A 258 -4.83 10.96 -20.26
N TYR A 259 -6.06 11.49 -20.25
CA TYR A 259 -7.27 10.69 -20.26
C TYR A 259 -7.67 10.36 -21.72
N PRO A 260 -8.47 9.31 -21.96
CA PRO A 260 -9.28 9.28 -23.17
C PRO A 260 -10.16 10.54 -23.19
N ASP A 261 -10.21 11.23 -24.34
CA ASP A 261 -10.68 12.61 -24.54
C ASP A 261 -11.87 13.02 -23.64
N ASN A 262 -11.56 13.55 -22.46
CA ASN A 262 -12.52 14.12 -21.53
C ASN A 262 -11.91 15.42 -20.99
N GLU A 263 -12.57 16.54 -21.27
CA GLU A 263 -12.25 17.87 -20.76
C GLU A 263 -12.66 17.95 -19.28
N GLU A 264 -11.70 18.04 -18.36
CA GLU A 264 -11.80 18.84 -17.11
C GLU A 264 -10.52 18.67 -16.26
N THR A 265 -9.93 19.81 -15.87
CA THR A 265 -8.65 19.90 -15.14
C THR A 265 -8.80 19.71 -13.63
N ILE A 266 -8.15 18.68 -13.08
CA ILE A 266 -8.05 18.36 -11.64
C ILE A 266 -6.73 18.89 -11.06
N PHE A 267 -6.72 19.56 -9.90
CA PHE A 267 -5.53 20.16 -9.22
C PHE A 267 -4.34 19.24 -8.84
N LEU A 268 -4.36 17.95 -9.20
CA LEU A 268 -3.25 17.02 -8.98
C LEU A 268 -2.54 16.79 -10.31
N PRO A 269 -1.21 16.65 -10.40
CA PRO A 269 -0.57 16.37 -11.70
C PRO A 269 -1.01 15.01 -12.27
N GLY A 270 -1.38 14.05 -11.41
CA GLY A 270 -1.67 12.67 -11.85
C GLY A 270 -0.38 11.90 -12.14
N ALA A 271 -0.51 10.61 -12.45
CA ALA A 271 0.59 9.71 -12.82
C ALA A 271 0.04 8.47 -13.54
N TYR A 272 0.91 7.58 -14.01
CA TYR A 272 0.51 6.28 -14.54
C TYR A 272 0.88 5.15 -13.58
N ARG A 273 0.04 4.10 -13.56
CA ARG A 273 0.26 2.91 -12.73
C ARG A 273 -0.02 1.66 -13.55
N LYS A 274 0.90 0.69 -13.52
CA LYS A 274 0.72 -0.63 -14.15
C LYS A 274 -0.54 -1.30 -13.63
N LEU A 275 -1.35 -1.86 -14.53
CA LEU A 275 -2.60 -2.55 -14.20
C LEU A 275 -2.35 -3.91 -13.56
N VAL A 276 -1.36 -4.64 -14.07
CA VAL A 276 -0.96 -5.97 -13.59
C VAL A 276 0.50 -5.92 -13.16
N VAL A 277 0.82 -6.63 -12.08
CA VAL A 277 2.21 -6.84 -11.62
C VAL A 277 2.48 -8.33 -11.60
N LYS A 278 3.58 -8.73 -12.24
CA LYS A 278 4.12 -10.08 -12.17
C LYS A 278 5.24 -10.11 -11.12
N PRO A 279 5.11 -10.92 -10.06
CA PRO A 279 6.20 -11.09 -9.09
C PRO A 279 7.40 -11.82 -9.73
N SER A 280 8.61 -11.48 -9.30
CA SER A 280 9.82 -12.24 -9.64
C SER A 280 10.24 -13.14 -8.48
N ASP A 281 11.18 -14.06 -8.73
CA ASP A 281 11.80 -14.90 -7.70
C ASP A 281 10.79 -15.73 -6.89
N VAL A 282 9.68 -16.12 -7.53
CA VAL A 282 8.60 -16.85 -6.86
C VAL A 282 9.04 -18.28 -6.58
N SER A 283 9.12 -18.61 -5.29
CA SER A 283 9.33 -19.96 -4.77
C SER A 283 8.41 -20.23 -3.58
N TRP A 284 8.09 -21.51 -3.34
CA TRP A 284 7.24 -21.90 -2.23
C TRP A 284 7.60 -23.28 -1.70
N SER A 285 7.23 -23.54 -0.45
CA SER A 285 7.31 -24.86 0.17
C SER A 285 6.16 -25.05 1.16
N PHE A 286 5.76 -26.30 1.34
CA PHE A 286 4.80 -26.68 2.37
C PHE A 286 5.53 -27.17 3.62
N MET A 287 5.02 -26.80 4.79
CA MET A 287 5.57 -27.20 6.09
C MET A 287 4.43 -27.63 6.99
N LYS A 288 4.50 -28.84 7.53
CA LYS A 288 3.59 -29.30 8.57
C LYS A 288 4.04 -28.78 9.94
N TYR A 289 3.07 -28.47 10.79
CA TYR A 289 3.29 -27.99 12.16
C TYR A 289 2.05 -28.26 13.05
N ASP A 290 2.24 -28.31 14.36
CA ASP A 290 1.15 -28.44 15.34
C ASP A 290 0.86 -27.12 16.07
N ASP A 291 1.91 -26.48 16.59
CA ASP A 291 1.84 -25.28 17.44
C ASP A 291 1.76 -23.98 16.60
N VAL A 292 0.64 -23.26 16.71
CA VAL A 292 0.42 -21.97 16.03
C VAL A 292 1.32 -20.84 16.53
N THR A 293 1.89 -20.96 17.72
CA THR A 293 2.80 -19.98 18.30
C THR A 293 4.24 -20.17 17.82
N LYS A 294 4.59 -21.39 17.39
CA LYS A 294 5.93 -21.74 16.90
C LYS A 294 6.28 -20.92 15.66
N LYS A 295 7.44 -20.25 15.63
CA LYS A 295 7.93 -19.53 14.44
C LYS A 295 8.19 -20.51 13.29
N LEU A 296 7.62 -20.25 12.12
CA LEU A 296 7.81 -21.05 10.89
C LEU A 296 8.71 -20.37 9.85
N ILE A 297 9.26 -19.22 10.21
CA ILE A 297 10.24 -18.48 9.40
C ILE A 297 11.30 -17.89 10.32
N GLN A 298 12.54 -17.90 9.83
CA GLN A 298 13.70 -17.33 10.50
C GLN A 298 13.87 -15.87 10.10
N SER A 299 14.01 -14.96 11.07
CA SER A 299 14.33 -13.57 10.80
C SER A 299 15.85 -13.32 10.72
N ASP A 300 16.26 -12.18 10.18
CA ASP A 300 17.68 -11.80 10.18
C ASP A 300 18.26 -11.68 11.61
N MET A 301 17.43 -11.30 12.59
CA MET A 301 17.84 -11.33 14.00
C MET A 301 18.11 -12.76 14.47
N ASP A 302 17.21 -13.69 14.14
CA ASP A 302 17.37 -15.10 14.52
C ASP A 302 18.66 -15.68 13.89
N ARG A 303 18.99 -15.31 12.64
CA ARG A 303 20.26 -15.68 11.98
C ARG A 303 21.48 -15.13 12.72
N MET A 304 21.44 -13.86 13.13
CA MET A 304 22.53 -13.22 13.87
C MET A 304 22.74 -13.86 15.24
N ASP A 305 21.66 -14.30 15.89
CA ASP A 305 21.69 -14.98 17.18
C ASP A 305 22.01 -16.49 17.06
N GLY A 306 22.26 -17.00 15.85
CA GLY A 306 22.60 -18.40 15.59
C GLY A 306 21.44 -19.38 15.76
N ILE A 307 20.20 -18.87 15.77
CA ILE A 307 18.99 -19.67 15.86
C ILE A 307 18.76 -20.36 14.50
N PRO A 308 18.65 -21.70 14.44
CA PRO A 308 18.52 -22.43 13.17
C PRO A 308 17.17 -22.17 12.47
N GLU A 309 17.08 -22.53 11.17
CA GLU A 309 15.81 -22.49 10.46
C GLU A 309 14.78 -23.46 11.07
N PRO A 310 13.48 -23.09 11.10
CA PRO A 310 12.42 -24.00 11.53
C PRO A 310 12.36 -25.27 10.67
N VAL A 311 12.37 -26.43 11.33
CA VAL A 311 12.26 -27.74 10.68
C VAL A 311 10.77 -28.16 10.62
N PRO A 312 10.28 -28.71 9.49
CA PRO A 312 8.94 -29.28 9.40
C PRO A 312 8.71 -30.41 10.40
N GLU A 313 7.49 -30.54 10.91
CA GLU A 313 7.09 -31.65 11.77
C GLU A 313 6.48 -32.78 10.91
N GLU A 314 7.03 -33.99 10.94
CA GLU A 314 6.60 -35.08 10.05
C GLU A 314 5.10 -35.41 10.19
N ASP A 315 4.62 -35.41 11.44
CA ASP A 315 3.25 -35.77 11.83
C ASP A 315 2.36 -34.56 12.17
N GLY A 316 2.78 -33.34 11.81
CA GLY A 316 2.04 -32.12 12.12
C GLY A 316 0.62 -32.14 11.53
N CYS A 317 -0.38 -31.78 12.34
CA CYS A 317 -1.80 -31.78 11.98
C CYS A 317 -2.20 -30.58 11.10
N LYS A 318 -1.44 -29.48 11.14
CA LYS A 318 -1.70 -28.27 10.33
C LYS A 318 -0.67 -28.14 9.22
N LEU A 319 -1.09 -27.49 8.14
CA LEU A 319 -0.26 -27.20 6.99
C LEU A 319 -0.01 -25.70 6.89
N ALA A 320 1.24 -25.31 6.65
CA ALA A 320 1.65 -23.95 6.32
C ALA A 320 2.23 -23.89 4.91
N LEU A 321 1.99 -22.77 4.23
CA LEU A 321 2.58 -22.42 2.95
C LEU A 321 3.61 -21.30 3.17
N LYS A 322 4.90 -21.62 3.02
CA LYS A 322 5.99 -20.63 2.97
C LYS A 322 6.12 -20.17 1.53
N LEU A 323 5.96 -18.88 1.31
CA LEU A 323 5.96 -18.23 0.00
C LEU A 323 7.02 -17.12 -0.03
N SER A 324 7.90 -17.17 -1.02
CA SER A 324 8.94 -16.16 -1.26
C SER A 324 8.77 -15.56 -2.65
N PHE A 325 8.84 -14.23 -2.76
CA PHE A 325 8.73 -13.50 -4.03
C PHE A 325 9.18 -12.04 -3.90
N SER A 326 9.59 -11.45 -5.02
CA SER A 326 9.95 -10.04 -5.10
C SER A 326 8.87 -9.24 -5.84
N LEU A 327 8.58 -8.04 -5.36
CA LEU A 327 7.68 -7.09 -6.02
C LEU A 327 8.40 -5.78 -6.35
N PRO A 328 8.06 -5.13 -7.48
CA PRO A 328 8.55 -3.80 -7.79
C PRO A 328 8.00 -2.76 -6.83
N THR A 329 8.52 -1.53 -6.92
CA THR A 329 7.96 -0.41 -6.15
C THR A 329 6.48 -0.19 -6.42
N SER A 330 5.80 0.40 -5.44
CA SER A 330 4.37 0.73 -5.54
C SER A 330 3.44 -0.49 -5.73
N ALA A 331 3.91 -1.72 -5.48
CA ALA A 331 3.08 -2.93 -5.43
C ALA A 331 2.86 -3.39 -3.98
N TYR A 332 1.75 -4.09 -3.73
CA TYR A 332 1.33 -4.51 -2.38
C TYR A 332 1.31 -6.03 -2.28
N ALA A 333 2.11 -6.61 -1.39
CA ALA A 333 2.13 -8.06 -1.14
C ALA A 333 0.74 -8.59 -0.73
N THR A 334 -0.04 -7.82 0.03
CA THR A 334 -1.42 -8.18 0.37
C THR A 334 -2.33 -8.36 -0.84
N MET A 335 -2.09 -7.65 -1.95
CA MET A 335 -2.87 -7.84 -3.18
C MET A 335 -2.45 -9.09 -3.96
N ALA A 336 -1.17 -9.49 -3.88
CA ALA A 336 -0.71 -10.78 -4.38
C ALA A 336 -1.33 -11.94 -3.58
N LEU A 337 -1.34 -11.82 -2.24
CA LEU A 337 -1.99 -12.80 -1.36
C LEU A 337 -3.51 -12.83 -1.59
N ARG A 338 -4.16 -11.70 -1.83
CA ARG A 338 -5.58 -11.64 -2.17
C ARG A 338 -5.89 -12.41 -3.47
N GLU A 339 -5.04 -12.29 -4.47
CA GLU A 339 -5.20 -13.03 -5.72
C GLU A 339 -5.06 -14.54 -5.51
N LEU A 340 -4.12 -14.95 -4.63
CA LEU A 340 -3.88 -16.33 -4.26
C LEU A 340 -5.03 -16.92 -3.43
N LEU A 341 -5.43 -16.23 -2.36
CA LEU A 341 -6.40 -16.70 -1.36
C LEU A 341 -7.85 -16.49 -1.77
N ARG A 342 -8.12 -15.54 -2.67
CA ARG A 342 -9.48 -15.10 -3.05
C ARG A 342 -10.33 -14.57 -1.88
N THR A 343 -9.70 -14.19 -0.77
CA THR A 343 -10.35 -13.65 0.43
C THR A 343 -10.04 -12.17 0.65
N GLU A 344 -10.74 -11.54 1.59
CA GLU A 344 -10.44 -10.17 2.00
C GLU A 344 -9.10 -10.11 2.75
N THR A 345 -8.31 -9.07 2.49
CA THR A 345 -6.99 -8.91 3.13
C THR A 345 -6.90 -7.67 4.02
N SER A 346 -8.02 -7.26 4.62
CA SER A 346 -8.01 -6.18 5.61
C SER A 346 -7.40 -6.68 6.91
N ALA A 347 -6.71 -5.79 7.65
CA ALA A 347 -6.11 -6.15 8.93
C ALA A 347 -7.16 -6.65 9.93
N SER A 348 -8.36 -6.06 9.92
CA SER A 348 -9.50 -6.50 10.73
C SER A 348 -9.96 -7.91 10.38
N HIS A 349 -10.03 -8.24 9.08
CA HIS A 349 -10.40 -9.59 8.64
C HIS A 349 -9.39 -10.64 9.10
N HIS A 350 -8.09 -10.38 8.91
CA HIS A 350 -7.05 -11.31 9.38
C HIS A 350 -6.98 -11.41 10.91
N ALA A 351 -7.23 -10.31 11.64
CA ALA A 351 -7.31 -10.34 13.09
C ALA A 351 -8.50 -11.19 13.58
N ALA A 352 -9.66 -11.06 12.93
CA ALA A 352 -10.84 -11.87 13.23
C ALA A 352 -10.56 -13.36 12.96
N MET A 353 -9.94 -13.71 11.84
CA MET A 353 -9.55 -15.10 11.54
C MET A 353 -8.56 -15.65 12.57
N THR A 354 -7.60 -14.83 13.03
CA THR A 354 -6.64 -15.24 14.06
C THR A 354 -7.32 -15.52 15.40
N LEU A 355 -8.27 -14.66 15.81
CA LEU A 355 -9.04 -14.86 17.03
C LEU A 355 -9.92 -16.11 16.95
N GLN A 356 -10.56 -16.34 15.80
CA GLN A 356 -11.37 -17.53 15.58
C GLN A 356 -10.53 -18.82 15.63
N SER A 357 -9.35 -18.82 15.00
CA SER A 357 -8.43 -19.96 15.03
C SER A 357 -7.99 -20.30 16.46
N ARG A 358 -7.63 -19.30 17.27
CA ARG A 358 -7.30 -19.50 18.69
C ARG A 358 -8.48 -20.01 19.52
N TYR A 359 -9.69 -19.50 19.26
CA TYR A 359 -10.89 -19.97 19.94
C TYR A 359 -11.17 -21.45 19.63
N ASN A 360 -11.04 -21.84 18.37
CA ASN A 360 -11.25 -23.22 17.95
C ASN A 360 -10.22 -24.18 18.59
N GLU A 361 -8.96 -23.78 18.73
CA GLU A 361 -7.95 -24.59 19.45
C GLU A 361 -8.26 -24.75 20.92
N GLN A 362 -8.67 -23.68 21.60
CA GLN A 362 -9.05 -23.74 23.01
C GLN A 362 -10.26 -24.67 23.21
N ALA A 363 -11.25 -24.59 22.32
CA ALA A 363 -12.43 -25.45 22.38
C ALA A 363 -12.12 -26.94 22.13
N VAL A 364 -11.07 -27.26 21.35
CA VAL A 364 -10.59 -28.64 21.15
C VAL A 364 -9.70 -29.12 22.30
N ALA A 365 -8.95 -28.23 22.96
CA ALA A 365 -8.15 -28.58 24.13
C ALA A 365 -9.00 -28.79 25.40
N ASP A 366 -10.16 -28.12 25.49
CA ASP A 366 -11.10 -28.21 26.60
C ASP A 366 -12.14 -29.36 26.45
N ALA A 367 -12.15 -30.04 25.31
CA ALA A 367 -13.05 -31.17 24.98
C ALA A 367 -12.30 -32.51 25.05
#